data_AF-A0A1S2KAN1-F1
#
_entry.id   AF-A0A1S2KAN1-F1
#
_cell.length_a   1.000
_cell.length_b   1.000
_cell.length_c   1.000
_cell.angle_alpha   90.00
_cell.angle_beta   90.00
_cell.angle_gamma   90.00
#
_symmetry.space_group_name_H-M   'P 1'
#
loop_
_entity.id
_entity.type
_entity.pdbx_description
1 polymer ?
#
loop_
_entity_poly.entity_id
_entity_poly.type
_entity_poly.pdbx_seq_one_letter_code
_entity_poly.pdbx_strand_id
1 'polypeptide(L)'
;MTPADLSHTVLHAVRRAVGEGALREVEVPPRVVVERPRPGGCGDWATNAALQLARGVALPPRRVAEVLRERLLEEPGIAQVDITGPGFLNLTLRSGVRSDADRVLVRGILDQGPGYGRGDALRDEELHLLGAEDGTGHRDEARERVVGGAVAALVRSQGGRVRYGVRGERLAVRAAHYDVFAALGPDAGRWALLRPARHDRVPEPGVLLRQTEDNPFFLVRYAHSRARALQRNARDLGFRSVDEGHGVDDGHDGLDVPGRSDGLDVHGQRNRLDVHGRSDRLDLHGQGDGLAVHSRSDRPDVHSRSDRLDLHGRGDRSHGEAAAPHPATPLPAAARLVDALADHPLVLLGAARHRAPDRLARHLEVVADAFLGFQHTVLPRGDQKPTAAHRSRLALAEAAGTVLAGGLSLLGIRAPEHL
;
A
#
# COMPACT_ATOMS: atom_id res chain seq x y z
N MET A 1 5.48 12.27 3.16
CA MET A 1 4.32 13.13 3.49
C MET A 1 3.19 12.23 3.93
N THR A 2 2.80 12.31 5.21
CA THR A 2 1.75 11.50 5.83
C THR A 2 0.36 12.03 5.44
N PRO A 3 -0.74 11.28 5.70
CA PRO A 3 -2.10 11.78 5.47
C PRO A 3 -2.41 13.03 6.32
N ALA A 4 -1.81 13.13 7.51
CA ALA A 4 -1.90 14.30 8.37
C ALA A 4 -1.18 15.50 7.74
N ASP A 5 0.03 15.29 7.22
CA ASP A 5 0.77 16.34 6.49
C ASP A 5 -0.04 16.81 5.28
N LEU A 6 -0.63 15.89 4.51
CA LEU A 6 -1.43 16.22 3.34
C LEU A 6 -2.73 16.94 3.71
N SER A 7 -3.35 16.58 4.83
CA SER A 7 -4.51 17.31 5.38
C SER A 7 -4.12 18.73 5.78
N HIS A 8 -2.93 18.91 6.37
CA HIS A 8 -2.38 20.24 6.67
C HIS A 8 -2.05 21.03 5.39
N THR A 9 -1.46 20.39 4.38
CA THR A 9 -1.19 21.00 3.07
C THR A 9 -2.47 21.48 2.41
N VAL A 10 -3.53 20.67 2.42
CA VAL A 10 -4.83 21.08 1.85
C VAL A 10 -5.44 22.22 2.66
N LEU A 11 -5.41 22.14 4.00
CA LEU A 11 -5.90 23.23 4.85
C LEU A 11 -5.10 24.53 4.64
N HIS A 12 -3.79 24.43 4.42
CA HIS A 12 -2.92 25.56 4.09
C HIS A 12 -3.32 26.18 2.74
N ALA A 13 -3.55 25.37 1.71
CA ALA A 13 -4.04 25.82 0.41
C ALA A 13 -5.41 26.53 0.52
N VAL A 14 -6.31 26.03 1.37
CA VAL A 14 -7.61 26.68 1.66
C VAL A 14 -7.40 28.03 2.33
N ARG A 15 -6.59 28.11 3.39
CA ARG A 15 -6.29 29.36 4.09
C ARG A 15 -5.69 30.40 3.16
N ARG A 16 -4.78 29.98 2.28
CA ARG A 16 -4.16 30.85 1.26
C ARG A 16 -5.19 31.35 0.25
N ALA A 17 -6.09 30.49 -0.23
CA ALA A 17 -7.16 30.88 -1.15
C ALA A 17 -8.12 31.92 -0.54
N VAL A 18 -8.42 31.82 0.76
CA VAL A 18 -9.23 32.79 1.48
C VAL A 18 -8.46 34.09 1.72
N GLY A 19 -7.20 34.01 2.19
CA GLY A 19 -6.36 35.18 2.46
C GLY A 19 -6.06 36.04 1.23
N GLU A 20 -5.92 35.40 0.06
CA GLU A 20 -5.73 36.09 -1.23
C GLU A 20 -7.04 36.59 -1.87
N GLY A 21 -8.18 36.33 -1.22
CA GLY A 21 -9.49 36.75 -1.72
C GLY A 21 -9.98 36.00 -2.96
N ALA A 22 -9.41 34.82 -3.27
CA ALA A 22 -9.86 33.94 -4.35
C ALA A 22 -11.09 33.12 -3.96
N LEU A 23 -11.27 32.86 -2.66
CA LEU A 23 -12.47 32.28 -2.05
C LEU A 23 -13.03 33.29 -1.03
N ARG A 24 -13.67 34.35 -1.52
CA ARG A 24 -14.31 35.37 -0.67
C ARG A 24 -15.49 34.77 0.07
N GLU A 25 -15.71 35.21 1.32
CA GLU A 25 -16.85 34.82 2.16
C GLU A 25 -16.88 33.34 2.59
N VAL A 26 -15.79 32.60 2.37
CA VAL A 26 -15.68 31.19 2.80
C VAL A 26 -15.13 31.10 4.21
N GLU A 27 -15.88 30.45 5.10
CA GLU A 27 -15.35 30.07 6.41
C GLU A 27 -14.37 28.90 6.27
N VAL A 28 -13.15 29.08 6.77
CA VAL A 28 -12.12 28.04 6.72
C VAL A 28 -12.49 26.94 7.71
N PRO A 29 -12.66 25.68 7.28
CA PRO A 29 -12.99 24.60 8.18
C PRO A 29 -11.83 24.34 9.16
N PRO A 30 -12.11 23.93 10.40
CA PRO A 30 -11.08 23.65 11.39
C PRO A 30 -10.18 22.47 10.97
N ARG A 31 -10.70 21.58 10.12
CA ARG A 31 -9.98 20.41 9.62
C ARG A 31 -10.46 20.05 8.21
N VAL A 32 -9.52 19.62 7.40
CA VAL A 32 -9.78 18.93 6.13
C VAL A 32 -9.44 17.45 6.31
N VAL A 33 -10.25 16.57 5.72
CA VAL A 33 -9.99 15.14 5.70
C VAL A 33 -9.45 14.78 4.32
N VAL A 34 -8.37 14.01 4.33
CA VAL A 34 -7.81 13.38 3.14
C VAL A 34 -7.91 11.87 3.35
N GLU A 35 -8.47 11.19 2.37
CA GLU A 35 -8.79 9.77 2.42
C GLU A 35 -8.21 9.08 1.18
N ARG A 36 -8.19 7.75 1.17
CA ARG A 36 -7.86 7.03 -0.06
C ARG A 36 -8.93 7.26 -1.13
N PRO A 37 -8.55 7.36 -2.41
CA PRO A 37 -9.52 7.42 -3.49
C PRO A 37 -10.48 6.23 -3.40
N ARG A 38 -11.76 6.48 -3.66
CA ARG A 38 -12.76 5.40 -3.72
C ARG A 38 -12.44 4.43 -4.86
N PRO A 39 -12.97 3.19 -4.86
CA PRO A 39 -12.80 2.27 -5.98
C PRO A 39 -13.15 2.94 -7.32
N GLY A 40 -12.19 2.95 -8.26
CA GLY A 40 -12.30 3.66 -9.54
C GLY A 40 -11.84 5.12 -9.54
N GLY A 41 -11.38 5.66 -8.41
CA GLY A 41 -10.72 6.96 -8.30
C GLY A 41 -9.24 6.91 -8.75
N CYS A 42 -8.66 8.09 -8.99
CA CYS A 42 -7.25 8.25 -9.37
C CYS A 42 -6.41 8.89 -8.25
N GLY A 43 -5.10 8.96 -8.44
CA GLY A 43 -4.16 9.56 -7.47
C GLY A 43 -3.85 8.68 -6.26
N ASP A 44 -3.01 9.19 -5.37
CA ASP A 44 -2.63 8.52 -4.11
C ASP A 44 -3.63 8.78 -2.98
N TRP A 45 -4.26 9.96 -3.02
CA TRP A 45 -5.13 10.50 -1.99
C TRP A 45 -6.27 11.31 -2.61
N ALA A 46 -7.39 11.42 -1.92
CA ALA A 46 -8.53 12.21 -2.34
C ALA A 46 -9.09 13.06 -1.19
N THR A 47 -9.66 14.20 -1.51
CA THR A 47 -10.38 15.05 -0.56
C THR A 47 -11.65 15.64 -1.16
N ASN A 48 -12.68 15.74 -0.34
CA ASN A 48 -13.94 16.42 -0.66
C ASN A 48 -13.97 17.87 -0.17
N ALA A 49 -12.83 18.45 0.20
CA ALA A 49 -12.72 19.80 0.77
C ALA A 49 -13.48 20.84 -0.07
N ALA A 50 -13.33 20.81 -1.40
CA ALA A 50 -14.01 21.76 -2.28
C ALA A 50 -15.55 21.66 -2.21
N LEU A 51 -16.11 20.45 -2.04
CA LEU A 51 -17.54 20.23 -1.85
C LEU A 51 -18.04 20.77 -0.51
N GLN A 52 -17.21 20.67 0.53
CA GLN A 52 -17.55 21.19 1.86
C GLN A 52 -17.51 22.72 1.86
N LEU A 53 -16.45 23.31 1.31
CA LEU A 53 -16.26 24.75 1.21
C LEU A 53 -17.34 25.41 0.36
N ALA A 54 -17.71 24.79 -0.75
CA ALA A 54 -18.77 25.28 -1.64
C ALA A 54 -20.15 25.37 -1.01
N ARG A 55 -20.40 24.74 0.15
CA ARG A 55 -21.67 24.92 0.88
C ARG A 55 -21.76 26.29 1.56
N GLY A 56 -20.62 26.89 1.90
CA GLY A 56 -20.54 28.20 2.55
C GLY A 56 -20.48 29.39 1.59
N VAL A 57 -20.53 29.15 0.27
CA VAL A 57 -20.37 30.17 -0.77
C VAL A 57 -21.28 29.87 -1.95
N ALA A 58 -21.76 30.91 -2.64
CA ALA A 58 -22.51 30.76 -3.89
C ALA A 58 -21.63 30.40 -5.11
N LEU A 59 -20.59 29.58 -4.90
CA LEU A 59 -19.68 29.12 -5.96
C LEU A 59 -19.91 27.63 -6.27
N PRO A 60 -19.91 27.23 -7.54
CA PRO A 60 -19.95 25.81 -7.91
C PRO A 60 -18.76 25.06 -7.27
N PRO A 61 -18.95 23.84 -6.71
CA PRO A 61 -17.86 23.12 -6.05
C PRO A 61 -16.67 22.81 -6.95
N ARG A 62 -16.93 22.62 -8.25
CA ARG A 62 -15.88 22.45 -9.26
C ARG A 62 -14.99 23.69 -9.37
N ARG A 63 -15.56 24.90 -9.24
CA ARG A 63 -14.80 26.15 -9.26
C ARG A 63 -13.93 26.28 -8.02
N VAL A 64 -14.46 25.91 -6.85
CA VAL A 64 -13.67 25.85 -5.61
C VAL A 64 -12.52 24.85 -5.76
N ALA A 65 -12.77 23.69 -6.36
CA ALA A 65 -11.74 22.69 -6.63
C ALA A 65 -10.64 23.23 -7.56
N GLU A 66 -10.98 23.98 -8.62
CA GLU A 66 -9.99 24.61 -9.50
C GLU A 66 -9.08 25.60 -8.76
N VAL A 67 -9.65 26.43 -7.89
CA VAL A 67 -8.89 27.40 -7.07
C VAL A 67 -7.94 26.70 -6.11
N LEU A 68 -8.39 25.60 -5.48
CA LEU A 68 -7.54 24.80 -4.61
C LEU A 68 -6.46 24.04 -5.39
N ARG A 69 -6.80 23.50 -6.57
CA ARG A 69 -5.86 22.79 -7.45
C ARG A 69 -4.64 23.64 -7.79
N GLU A 70 -4.84 24.91 -8.16
CA GLU A 70 -3.74 25.82 -8.50
C GLU A 70 -2.72 25.92 -7.35
N ARG A 71 -3.20 26.12 -6.11
CA ARG A 71 -2.34 26.24 -4.93
C ARG A 71 -1.72 24.92 -4.52
N LEU A 72 -2.45 23.81 -4.65
CA LEU A 72 -1.94 22.48 -4.32
C LEU A 72 -0.84 22.03 -5.28
N LEU A 73 -0.86 22.46 -6.55
CA LEU A 73 0.21 22.15 -7.51
C LEU A 73 1.52 22.90 -7.21
N GLU A 74 1.47 23.99 -6.45
CA GLU A 74 2.67 24.71 -5.98
C GLU A 74 3.37 23.99 -4.81
N GLU A 75 2.69 23.04 -4.16
CA GLU A 75 3.22 22.34 -2.99
C GLU A 75 4.30 21.33 -3.43
N PRO A 76 5.52 21.37 -2.85
CA PRO A 76 6.64 20.54 -3.28
C PRO A 76 6.35 19.03 -3.28
N GLY A 77 5.45 18.57 -2.39
CA GLY A 77 5.08 17.17 -2.26
C GLY A 77 4.09 16.63 -3.31
N ILE A 78 3.46 17.51 -4.09
CA ILE A 78 2.36 17.18 -5.00
C ILE A 78 2.87 17.21 -6.45
N ALA A 79 2.66 16.11 -7.17
CA ALA A 79 3.01 15.96 -8.58
C ALA A 79 1.85 16.35 -9.51
N GLN A 80 0.63 15.95 -9.14
CA GLN A 80 -0.57 16.17 -9.95
C GLN A 80 -1.80 16.29 -9.06
N VAL A 81 -2.80 17.04 -9.53
CA VAL A 81 -4.09 17.21 -8.86
C VAL A 81 -5.21 17.12 -9.91
N ASP A 82 -5.97 16.04 -9.87
CA ASP A 82 -7.10 15.78 -10.77
C ASP A 82 -8.43 16.10 -10.10
N ILE A 83 -9.28 16.84 -10.79
CA ILE A 83 -10.64 17.13 -10.32
C ILE A 83 -11.60 16.13 -10.94
N THR A 84 -12.27 15.32 -10.11
CA THR A 84 -13.27 14.36 -10.56
C THR A 84 -14.68 14.72 -10.08
N GLY A 85 -15.67 14.37 -10.89
CA GLY A 85 -17.08 14.61 -10.60
C GLY A 85 -17.40 16.08 -10.28
N PRO A 86 -18.22 16.36 -9.24
CA PRO A 86 -18.65 17.72 -8.92
C PRO A 86 -17.56 18.59 -8.26
N GLY A 87 -16.44 18.03 -7.83
CA GLY A 87 -15.38 18.76 -7.12
C GLY A 87 -14.53 17.92 -6.16
N PHE A 88 -14.34 16.62 -6.43
CA PHE A 88 -13.38 15.83 -5.66
C PHE A 88 -11.97 16.11 -6.17
N LEU A 89 -11.04 16.39 -5.25
CA LEU A 89 -9.63 16.60 -5.58
C LEU A 89 -8.87 15.29 -5.33
N ASN A 90 -8.23 14.76 -6.35
CA ASN A 90 -7.38 13.57 -6.28
C ASN A 90 -5.93 14.00 -6.45
N LEU A 91 -5.08 13.64 -5.50
CA LEU A 91 -3.73 14.13 -5.33
C LEU A 91 -2.76 13.00 -5.63
N THR A 92 -1.85 13.21 -6.58
CA THR A 92 -0.71 12.33 -6.84
C THR A 92 0.52 12.97 -6.23
N LEU A 93 1.23 12.23 -5.40
CA LEU A 93 2.45 12.66 -4.73
C LEU A 93 3.65 12.53 -5.67
N ARG A 94 4.69 13.33 -5.44
CA ARG A 94 5.97 13.12 -6.13
C ARG A 94 6.60 11.80 -5.70
N SER A 95 7.28 11.13 -6.64
CA SER A 95 7.84 9.79 -6.46
C SER A 95 8.75 9.64 -5.24
N GLY A 96 9.60 10.64 -4.94
CA GLY A 96 10.46 10.63 -3.74
C GLY A 96 9.65 10.65 -2.44
N VAL A 97 8.67 11.55 -2.34
CA VAL A 97 7.82 11.70 -1.15
C VAL A 97 6.94 10.47 -0.91
N ARG A 98 6.45 9.85 -2.00
CA ARG A 98 5.73 8.58 -1.94
C ARG A 98 6.63 7.46 -1.45
N SER A 99 7.84 7.35 -2.00
CA SER A 99 8.81 6.31 -1.63
C SER A 99 9.18 6.37 -0.14
N ASP A 100 9.35 7.56 0.44
CA ASP A 100 9.63 7.71 1.87
C ASP A 100 8.44 7.27 2.74
N ALA A 101 7.21 7.63 2.36
CA ALA A 101 6.02 7.17 3.06
C ALA A 101 5.88 5.65 3.01
N ASP A 102 6.13 5.05 1.85
CA ASP A 102 6.09 3.60 1.65
C ASP A 102 7.15 2.89 2.51
N ARG A 103 8.36 3.46 2.64
CA ARG A 103 9.42 2.94 3.52
C ARG A 103 9.02 2.99 4.99
N VAL A 104 8.42 4.09 5.45
CA VAL A 104 7.93 4.23 6.83
C VAL A 104 6.82 3.22 7.11
N LEU A 105 5.88 3.02 6.17
CA LEU A 105 4.84 2.01 6.28
C LEU A 105 5.44 0.60 6.43
N VAL A 106 6.32 0.22 5.50
CA VAL A 106 6.96 -1.11 5.51
C VAL A 106 7.70 -1.32 6.83
N ARG A 107 8.50 -0.34 7.27
CA ARG A 107 9.20 -0.43 8.56
C ARG A 107 8.23 -0.60 9.72
N GLY A 108 7.15 0.18 9.76
CA GLY A 108 6.11 0.06 10.80
C GLY A 108 5.42 -1.30 10.83
N ILE A 109 5.19 -1.93 9.66
CA ILE A 109 4.64 -3.29 9.57
C ILE A 109 5.63 -4.30 10.14
N LEU A 110 6.90 -4.21 9.75
CA LEU A 110 7.94 -5.14 10.21
C LEU A 110 8.18 -5.02 11.71
N ASP A 111 8.19 -3.79 12.25
CA ASP A 111 8.39 -3.53 13.68
C ASP A 111 7.20 -4.03 14.52
N GLN A 112 5.97 -3.90 14.03
CA GLN A 112 4.77 -4.41 14.72
C GLN A 112 4.54 -5.91 14.50
N GLY A 113 5.16 -6.50 13.48
CA GLY A 113 5.01 -7.91 13.12
C GLY A 113 3.54 -8.31 12.87
N PRO A 114 3.11 -9.52 13.26
CA PRO A 114 1.73 -9.99 13.13
C PRO A 114 0.69 -9.17 13.93
N GLY A 115 1.15 -8.22 14.74
CA GLY A 115 0.33 -7.27 15.47
C GLY A 115 -0.04 -6.01 14.67
N TYR A 116 0.49 -5.83 13.46
CA TYR A 116 0.21 -4.64 12.65
C TYR A 116 -1.29 -4.42 12.43
N GLY A 117 -1.74 -3.18 12.64
CA GLY A 117 -3.15 -2.78 12.53
C GLY A 117 -4.03 -3.08 13.75
N ARG A 118 -3.46 -3.66 14.81
CA ARG A 118 -4.12 -3.69 16.13
C ARG A 118 -4.13 -2.30 16.76
N GLY A 119 -5.13 -2.01 17.58
CA GLY A 119 -5.31 -0.70 18.20
C GLY A 119 -6.17 -0.77 19.46
N ASP A 120 -6.58 0.40 19.97
CA ASP A 120 -7.39 0.55 21.18
C ASP A 120 -8.71 1.31 20.94
N ALA A 121 -9.10 1.48 19.67
CA ALA A 121 -10.29 2.23 19.26
C ALA A 121 -11.61 1.69 19.83
N LEU A 122 -11.63 0.45 20.34
CA LEU A 122 -12.78 -0.16 21.01
C LEU A 122 -12.52 -0.45 22.50
N ARG A 123 -11.50 0.16 23.13
CA ARG A 123 -11.10 -0.13 24.54
C ARG A 123 -12.21 0.04 25.59
N ASP A 124 -13.15 0.94 25.31
CA ASP A 124 -14.28 1.26 26.18
C ASP A 124 -15.52 0.42 25.86
N GLU A 125 -15.47 -0.37 24.78
CA GLU A 125 -16.56 -1.24 24.33
C GLU A 125 -16.45 -2.63 24.96
N GLU A 126 -17.60 -3.21 25.30
CA GLU A 126 -17.69 -4.56 25.82
C GLU A 126 -18.76 -5.37 25.07
N LEU A 127 -18.33 -6.47 24.44
CA LEU A 127 -19.19 -7.37 23.69
C LEU A 127 -19.54 -8.60 24.53
N HIS A 128 -20.84 -8.84 24.70
CA HIS A 128 -21.36 -10.02 25.41
C HIS A 128 -21.89 -11.02 24.41
N LEU A 129 -21.17 -12.11 24.14
CA LEU A 129 -21.57 -13.17 23.20
C LEU A 129 -22.16 -14.36 23.92
N LEU A 130 -23.09 -15.06 23.25
CA LEU A 130 -23.63 -16.32 23.75
C LEU A 130 -22.50 -17.35 23.95
N GLY A 131 -22.50 -18.03 25.09
CA GLY A 131 -21.53 -19.06 25.46
C GLY A 131 -22.13 -20.13 26.36
N ALA A 132 -21.39 -21.21 26.60
CA ALA A 132 -21.75 -22.26 27.54
C ALA A 132 -21.69 -21.75 29.00
N GLU A 133 -22.31 -22.50 29.93
CA GLU A 133 -22.43 -22.12 31.35
C GLU A 133 -21.09 -21.99 32.09
N ASP A 134 -20.02 -22.61 31.58
CA ASP A 134 -18.66 -22.50 32.08
C ASP A 134 -17.89 -21.29 31.49
N GLY A 135 -18.55 -20.47 30.67
CA GLY A 135 -17.93 -19.31 30.00
C GLY A 135 -17.10 -19.68 28.76
N THR A 136 -17.08 -20.93 28.33
CA THR A 136 -16.47 -21.36 27.06
C THR A 136 -17.48 -21.26 25.90
N GLY A 137 -17.05 -20.98 24.67
CA GLY A 137 -17.96 -20.62 23.58
C GLY A 137 -18.71 -21.79 22.91
N HIS A 138 -20.05 -21.66 22.86
CA HIS A 138 -21.07 -22.19 21.91
C HIS A 138 -21.34 -23.73 21.84
N ARG A 139 -22.60 -24.15 22.03
CA ARG A 139 -23.00 -25.57 22.16
C ARG A 139 -23.44 -26.30 20.87
N ASP A 140 -24.04 -25.66 19.85
CA ASP A 140 -24.70 -26.45 18.77
C ASP A 140 -24.23 -26.16 17.32
N GLU A 141 -24.35 -24.94 16.79
CA GLU A 141 -24.09 -24.63 15.36
C GLU A 141 -22.62 -24.27 15.07
N ALA A 142 -21.95 -25.03 14.19
CA ALA A 142 -20.52 -24.87 13.88
C ALA A 142 -20.15 -23.46 13.37
N ARG A 143 -20.97 -22.88 12.49
CA ARG A 143 -20.72 -21.54 11.93
C ARG A 143 -20.81 -20.46 12.99
N GLU A 144 -21.75 -20.58 13.91
CA GLU A 144 -21.94 -19.60 14.99
C GLU A 144 -20.69 -19.54 15.87
N ARG A 145 -20.12 -20.69 16.22
CA ARG A 145 -18.88 -20.75 17.02
C ARG A 145 -17.70 -20.09 16.33
N VAL A 146 -17.54 -20.38 15.04
CA VAL A 146 -16.41 -19.90 14.23
C VAL A 146 -16.52 -18.39 14.02
N VAL A 147 -17.70 -17.90 13.64
CA VAL A 147 -17.97 -16.47 13.46
C VAL A 147 -17.83 -15.74 14.79
N GLY A 148 -18.39 -16.26 15.89
CA GLY A 148 -18.27 -15.68 17.22
C GLY A 148 -16.83 -15.62 17.72
N GLY A 149 -16.04 -16.66 17.47
CA GLY A 149 -14.60 -16.67 17.76
C GLY A 149 -13.82 -15.61 16.97
N ALA A 150 -14.08 -15.50 15.66
CA ALA A 150 -13.41 -14.50 14.81
C ALA A 150 -13.83 -13.06 15.16
N VAL A 151 -15.11 -12.81 15.44
CA VAL A 151 -15.61 -11.51 15.91
C VAL A 151 -14.95 -11.14 17.24
N ALA A 152 -14.85 -12.09 18.17
CA ALA A 152 -14.18 -11.85 19.44
C ALA A 152 -12.70 -11.52 19.27
N ALA A 153 -11.99 -12.24 18.38
CA ALA A 153 -10.59 -11.95 18.06
C ALA A 153 -10.43 -10.55 17.45
N LEU A 154 -11.30 -10.15 16.53
CA LEU A 154 -11.30 -8.82 15.92
C LEU A 154 -11.58 -7.70 16.94
N VAL A 155 -12.58 -7.86 17.81
CA VAL A 155 -12.87 -6.86 18.84
C VAL A 155 -11.71 -6.71 19.83
N ARG A 156 -11.13 -7.83 20.29
CA ARG A 156 -9.94 -7.80 21.17
C ARG A 156 -8.73 -7.19 20.49
N SER A 157 -8.56 -7.39 19.18
CA SER A 157 -7.45 -6.80 18.42
C SER A 157 -7.53 -5.27 18.36
N GLN A 158 -8.71 -4.70 18.59
CA GLN A 158 -8.98 -3.26 18.66
C GLN A 158 -9.18 -2.76 20.11
N GLY A 159 -8.78 -3.56 21.10
CA GLY A 159 -8.79 -3.20 22.53
C GLY A 159 -10.10 -3.51 23.26
N GLY A 160 -11.15 -3.93 22.55
CA GLY A 160 -12.46 -4.20 23.15
C GLY A 160 -12.46 -5.45 24.02
N ARG A 161 -13.30 -5.42 25.06
CA ARG A 161 -13.50 -6.56 25.95
C ARG A 161 -14.57 -7.49 25.37
N VAL A 162 -14.39 -8.80 25.53
CA VAL A 162 -15.37 -9.80 25.10
C VAL A 162 -15.63 -10.77 26.24
N ARG A 163 -16.89 -10.86 26.65
CA ARG A 163 -17.39 -11.82 27.65
C ARG A 163 -18.32 -12.83 26.98
N TYR A 164 -18.27 -14.07 27.44
CA TYR A 164 -19.20 -15.12 27.04
C TYR A 164 -20.15 -15.44 28.18
N GLY A 165 -21.40 -15.75 27.87
CA GLY A 165 -22.35 -16.23 28.87
C GLY A 165 -23.67 -16.70 28.27
N VAL A 166 -24.47 -17.41 29.06
CA VAL A 166 -25.75 -17.99 28.61
C VAL A 166 -26.82 -16.96 28.25
N ARG A 167 -26.66 -15.71 28.72
CA ARG A 167 -27.52 -14.56 28.35
C ARG A 167 -26.86 -13.63 27.34
N GLY A 168 -25.74 -14.04 26.75
CA GLY A 168 -25.04 -13.25 25.75
C GLY A 168 -25.80 -13.16 24.44
N GLU A 169 -25.43 -12.20 23.61
CA GLU A 169 -26.01 -12.00 22.28
C GLU A 169 -25.69 -13.20 21.39
N ARG A 170 -26.73 -13.72 20.73
CA ARG A 170 -26.60 -14.72 19.68
C ARG A 170 -26.32 -14.05 18.34
N LEU A 171 -25.21 -14.39 17.69
CA LEU A 171 -24.93 -13.87 16.36
C LEU A 171 -25.81 -14.58 15.33
N ALA A 172 -26.64 -13.82 14.62
CA ALA A 172 -27.45 -14.35 13.53
C ALA A 172 -26.54 -14.82 12.38
N VAL A 173 -26.50 -16.14 12.16
CA VAL A 173 -25.75 -16.79 11.09
C VAL A 173 -26.66 -17.73 10.30
N ARG A 174 -26.40 -17.88 9.00
CA ARG A 174 -27.02 -18.92 8.18
C ARG A 174 -26.27 -20.23 8.42
N ALA A 175 -27.01 -21.26 8.85
CA ALA A 175 -26.46 -22.58 9.11
C ALA A 175 -25.71 -23.16 7.90
N ALA A 176 -24.66 -23.95 8.17
CA ALA A 176 -23.97 -24.68 7.11
C ALA A 176 -24.87 -25.82 6.59
N HIS A 177 -24.97 -25.99 5.27
CA HIS A 177 -25.82 -27.03 4.68
C HIS A 177 -25.12 -28.40 4.56
N TYR A 178 -23.92 -28.54 5.11
CA TYR A 178 -23.12 -29.77 5.20
C TYR A 178 -22.15 -29.70 6.39
N ASP A 179 -21.57 -30.83 6.78
CA ASP A 179 -20.49 -30.85 7.78
C ASP A 179 -19.20 -30.31 7.17
N VAL A 180 -18.96 -29.03 7.42
CA VAL A 180 -17.82 -28.29 6.85
C VAL A 180 -16.47 -28.82 7.31
N PHE A 181 -16.35 -29.22 8.58
CA PHE A 181 -15.08 -29.66 9.13
C PHE A 181 -14.74 -31.09 8.73
N ALA A 182 -15.74 -31.97 8.63
CA ALA A 182 -15.54 -33.29 8.06
C ALA A 182 -15.12 -33.22 6.58
N ALA A 183 -15.69 -32.29 5.81
CA ALA A 183 -15.40 -32.17 4.37
C ALA A 183 -14.07 -31.46 4.04
N LEU A 184 -13.68 -30.44 4.82
CA LEU A 184 -12.58 -29.54 4.47
C LEU A 184 -11.43 -29.52 5.49
N GLY A 185 -11.62 -30.09 6.67
CA GLY A 185 -10.68 -29.95 7.78
C GLY A 185 -10.72 -28.56 8.44
N PRO A 186 -9.85 -28.33 9.45
CA PRO A 186 -10.00 -27.20 10.37
C PRO A 186 -9.77 -25.83 9.71
N ASP A 187 -8.66 -25.67 8.99
CA ASP A 187 -8.25 -24.37 8.44
C ASP A 187 -9.12 -23.96 7.24
N ALA A 188 -9.34 -24.87 6.28
CA ALA A 188 -10.21 -24.61 5.13
C ALA A 188 -11.69 -24.51 5.54
N GLY A 189 -12.12 -25.27 6.55
CA GLY A 189 -13.47 -25.15 7.10
C GLY A 189 -13.73 -23.80 7.75
N ARG A 190 -12.77 -23.26 8.53
CA ARG A 190 -12.86 -21.89 9.06
C ARG A 190 -12.98 -20.86 7.93
N TRP A 191 -12.15 -20.99 6.90
CA TRP A 191 -12.23 -20.11 5.73
C TRP A 191 -13.61 -20.17 5.06
N ALA A 192 -14.14 -21.37 4.81
CA ALA A 192 -15.45 -21.58 4.21
C ALA A 192 -16.60 -20.90 4.97
N LEU A 193 -16.49 -20.86 6.31
CA LEU A 193 -17.51 -20.30 7.20
C LEU A 193 -17.39 -18.77 7.37
N LEU A 194 -16.18 -18.22 7.22
CA LEU A 194 -15.85 -16.82 7.51
C LEU A 194 -15.75 -15.93 6.27
N ARG A 195 -15.34 -16.46 5.12
CA ARG A 195 -15.16 -15.70 3.87
C ARG A 195 -16.47 -15.15 3.28
N PRO A 196 -17.56 -15.93 3.14
CA PRO A 196 -18.87 -15.39 2.80
C PRO A 196 -19.46 -14.58 3.96
N ALA A 197 -20.33 -13.61 3.68
CA ALA A 197 -21.02 -12.90 4.75
C ALA A 197 -21.85 -13.90 5.58
N ARG A 198 -22.02 -13.61 6.87
CA ARG A 198 -22.62 -14.57 7.83
C ARG A 198 -24.03 -15.07 7.46
N HIS A 199 -24.76 -14.33 6.62
CA HIS A 199 -26.09 -14.68 6.12
C HIS A 199 -26.08 -15.37 4.75
N ASP A 200 -24.95 -15.36 4.05
CA ASP A 200 -24.79 -16.01 2.75
C ASP A 200 -24.60 -17.51 2.91
N ARG A 201 -24.87 -18.27 1.84
CA ARG A 201 -24.65 -19.71 1.80
C ARG A 201 -23.15 -20.03 1.86
N VAL A 202 -22.79 -21.08 2.60
CA VAL A 202 -21.43 -21.61 2.61
C VAL A 202 -21.10 -22.17 1.21
N PRO A 203 -19.88 -21.94 0.65
CA PRO A 203 -19.50 -22.52 -0.63
C PRO A 203 -19.50 -24.05 -0.63
N GLU A 204 -19.69 -24.66 -1.79
CA GLU A 204 -19.54 -26.11 -1.94
C GLU A 204 -18.06 -26.53 -1.73
N PRO A 205 -17.79 -27.69 -1.09
CA PRO A 205 -16.44 -28.09 -0.71
C PRO A 205 -15.43 -28.11 -1.86
N GLY A 206 -15.87 -28.51 -3.05
CA GLY A 206 -15.01 -28.71 -4.23
C GLY A 206 -14.22 -27.48 -4.65
N VAL A 207 -14.69 -26.26 -4.33
CA VAL A 207 -13.97 -25.01 -4.62
C VAL A 207 -12.69 -24.91 -3.78
N LEU A 208 -12.78 -25.27 -2.49
CA LEU A 208 -11.68 -25.08 -1.53
C LEU A 208 -10.69 -26.25 -1.50
N LEU A 209 -11.03 -27.38 -2.12
CA LEU A 209 -10.14 -28.55 -2.26
C LEU A 209 -9.11 -28.39 -3.38
N ARG A 210 -9.31 -27.47 -4.33
CA ARG A 210 -8.39 -27.25 -5.45
C ARG A 210 -7.20 -26.40 -5.02
N GLN A 211 -6.00 -26.84 -5.38
CA GLN A 211 -4.76 -26.08 -5.14
C GLN A 211 -4.45 -25.17 -6.35
N THR A 212 -5.38 -24.25 -6.63
CA THR A 212 -5.28 -23.28 -7.74
C THR A 212 -5.51 -21.87 -7.21
N GLU A 213 -5.03 -20.86 -7.93
CA GLU A 213 -5.21 -19.44 -7.54
C GLU A 213 -6.69 -19.01 -7.52
N ASP A 214 -7.56 -19.70 -8.28
CA ASP A 214 -9.03 -19.50 -8.21
C ASP A 214 -9.65 -19.89 -6.86
N ASN A 215 -8.93 -20.68 -6.05
CA ASN A 215 -9.33 -20.97 -4.68
C ASN A 215 -8.79 -19.86 -3.76
N PRO A 216 -9.64 -18.97 -3.22
CA PRO A 216 -9.19 -17.84 -2.42
C PRO A 216 -8.47 -18.26 -1.12
N PHE A 217 -8.79 -19.44 -0.57
CA PHE A 217 -8.06 -19.97 0.59
C PHE A 217 -6.63 -20.39 0.22
N PHE A 218 -6.48 -21.08 -0.91
CA PHE A 218 -5.18 -21.48 -1.42
C PHE A 218 -4.35 -20.25 -1.78
N LEU A 219 -4.92 -19.31 -2.54
CA LEU A 219 -4.30 -18.06 -2.96
C LEU A 219 -3.62 -17.31 -1.79
N VAL A 220 -4.37 -17.07 -0.70
CA VAL A 220 -3.88 -16.35 0.47
C VAL A 220 -2.72 -17.09 1.16
N ARG A 221 -2.87 -18.41 1.34
CA ARG A 221 -1.83 -19.23 1.97
C ARG A 221 -0.60 -19.38 1.06
N TYR A 222 -0.81 -19.50 -0.24
CA TYR A 222 0.23 -19.58 -1.26
C TYR A 222 1.03 -18.28 -1.30
N ALA A 223 0.38 -17.12 -1.32
CA ALA A 223 1.02 -15.82 -1.21
C ALA A 223 1.92 -15.71 0.03
N HIS A 224 1.44 -16.15 1.21
CA HIS A 224 2.27 -16.19 2.42
C HIS A 224 3.50 -17.10 2.25
N SER A 225 3.31 -18.34 1.77
CA SER A 225 4.40 -19.29 1.51
C SER A 225 5.43 -18.72 0.52
N ARG A 226 4.97 -18.04 -0.53
CA ARG A 226 5.82 -17.38 -1.53
C ARG A 226 6.60 -16.21 -0.93
N ALA A 227 6.01 -15.39 -0.06
CA ALA A 227 6.73 -14.34 0.66
C ALA A 227 7.86 -14.92 1.52
N ARG A 228 7.60 -16.04 2.22
CA ARG A 228 8.64 -16.77 2.97
C ARG A 228 9.71 -17.38 2.06
N ALA A 229 9.31 -17.91 0.92
CA ALA A 229 10.26 -18.44 -0.07
C ALA A 229 11.20 -17.36 -0.60
N LEU A 230 10.70 -16.15 -0.89
CA LEU A 230 11.53 -15.03 -1.32
C LEU A 230 12.58 -14.65 -0.26
N GLN A 231 12.22 -14.66 1.03
CA GLN A 231 13.17 -14.41 2.12
C GLN A 231 14.25 -15.47 2.19
N ARG A 232 13.89 -16.75 2.05
CA ARG A 232 14.87 -17.86 2.02
C ARG A 232 15.80 -17.72 0.82
N ASN A 233 15.26 -17.54 -0.38
CA ASN A 233 16.03 -17.39 -1.60
C ASN A 233 16.95 -16.16 -1.56
N ALA A 234 16.51 -15.05 -0.97
CA ALA A 234 17.36 -13.87 -0.80
C ALA A 234 18.55 -14.13 0.12
N ARG A 235 18.34 -14.89 1.21
CA ARG A 235 19.43 -15.33 2.10
C ARG A 235 20.43 -16.23 1.37
N ASP A 236 19.94 -17.13 0.53
CA ASP A 236 20.79 -18.00 -0.30
C ASP A 236 21.61 -17.18 -1.31
N LEU A 237 21.06 -16.05 -1.79
CA LEU A 237 21.75 -15.06 -2.62
C LEU A 237 22.61 -14.06 -1.83
N GLY A 238 22.73 -14.22 -0.51
CA GLY A 238 23.60 -13.41 0.35
C GLY A 238 23.07 -12.04 0.74
N PHE A 239 21.76 -11.78 0.69
CA PHE A 239 21.20 -10.50 1.15
C PHE A 239 19.90 -10.65 1.97
N ARG A 240 19.55 -9.59 2.73
CA ARG A 240 18.35 -9.52 3.58
C ARG A 240 17.57 -8.22 3.31
N SER A 241 16.34 -8.14 3.82
CA SER A 241 15.41 -7.00 3.67
C SER A 241 15.84 -5.75 4.43
N VAL A 242 16.52 -5.95 5.56
CA VAL A 242 17.09 -4.90 6.41
C VAL A 242 18.58 -5.19 6.55
N ASP A 243 19.43 -4.21 6.24
CA ASP A 243 20.82 -4.26 6.68
C ASP A 243 20.79 -4.04 8.21
N GLU A 244 21.17 -5.05 9.00
CA GLU A 244 21.51 -4.83 10.40
C GLU A 244 22.60 -3.74 10.41
N GLY A 245 22.36 -2.68 11.18
CA GLY A 245 23.17 -1.47 11.13
C GLY A 245 24.66 -1.78 11.22
N HIS A 246 25.43 -1.31 10.23
CA HIS A 246 26.78 -0.90 10.55
C HIS A 246 26.64 0.22 11.57
N GLY A 247 27.17 -0.03 12.77
CA GLY A 247 27.27 0.96 13.82
C GLY A 247 27.90 2.23 13.28
N VAL A 248 27.50 3.35 13.88
CA VAL A 248 28.23 4.60 13.81
C VAL A 248 29.66 4.29 14.28
N ASP A 249 30.59 4.20 13.35
CA ASP A 249 32.02 4.18 13.64
C ASP A 249 32.48 5.65 13.69
N ASP A 250 32.44 6.20 14.89
CA ASP A 250 33.05 7.48 15.22
C ASP A 250 34.58 7.30 15.24
N GLY A 251 35.24 7.74 14.17
CA GLY A 251 36.59 8.29 14.27
C GLY A 251 37.76 7.45 13.73
N HIS A 252 38.27 7.95 12.60
CA HIS A 252 39.67 7.97 12.16
C HIS A 252 40.26 6.77 11.39
N ASP A 253 40.67 7.14 10.17
CA ASP A 253 41.73 6.61 9.33
C ASP A 253 41.64 5.18 8.78
N GLY A 254 41.64 5.10 7.45
CA GLY A 254 42.04 3.92 6.70
C GLY A 254 40.89 3.21 6.00
N LEU A 255 40.65 3.62 4.75
CA LEU A 255 40.00 2.78 3.75
C LEU A 255 40.78 1.46 3.62
N ASP A 256 40.11 0.33 3.87
CA ASP A 256 40.42 -0.94 3.21
C ASP A 256 39.16 -1.82 3.16
N VAL A 257 38.50 -1.81 1.99
CA VAL A 257 37.56 -2.87 1.60
C VAL A 257 38.26 -3.69 0.52
N PRO A 258 38.61 -4.97 0.75
CA PRO A 258 39.15 -5.81 -0.29
C PRO A 258 37.99 -6.31 -1.16
N GLY A 259 37.78 -5.63 -2.29
CA GLY A 259 36.86 -6.04 -3.34
C GLY A 259 37.48 -5.80 -4.69
N ARG A 260 38.22 -6.79 -5.21
CA ARG A 260 38.69 -6.79 -6.61
C ARG A 260 37.48 -6.83 -7.55
N SER A 261 37.18 -5.72 -8.20
CA SER A 261 36.55 -5.70 -9.51
C SER A 261 37.18 -4.60 -10.34
N ASP A 262 37.72 -4.98 -11.49
CA ASP A 262 38.49 -4.13 -12.38
C ASP A 262 37.74 -2.84 -12.77
N GLY A 263 38.34 -1.68 -12.48
CA GLY A 263 38.40 -0.57 -13.44
C GLY A 263 37.61 0.71 -13.19
N LEU A 264 37.01 0.97 -12.02
CA LEU A 264 36.26 2.22 -11.76
C LEU A 264 36.55 2.78 -10.36
N ASP A 265 37.20 3.93 -10.30
CA ASP A 265 37.38 4.71 -9.07
C ASP A 265 36.54 6.00 -9.14
N VAL A 266 35.75 6.27 -8.09
CA VAL A 266 34.90 7.44 -7.98
C VAL A 266 35.28 8.23 -6.72
N HIS A 267 35.68 9.49 -6.90
CA HIS A 267 35.98 10.39 -5.79
C HIS A 267 34.98 11.57 -5.78
N GLY A 268 34.42 11.84 -4.60
CA GLY A 268 33.49 12.94 -4.40
C GLY A 268 33.92 13.87 -3.27
N GLN A 269 33.93 15.18 -3.54
CA GLN A 269 33.93 16.22 -2.52
C GLN A 269 32.85 17.27 -2.84
N ARG A 270 32.48 18.07 -1.83
CA ARG A 270 31.23 18.88 -1.67
C ARG A 270 30.75 19.74 -2.85
N ASN A 271 31.46 19.82 -3.98
CA ASN A 271 30.92 20.42 -5.21
C ASN A 271 31.57 19.88 -6.51
N ARG A 272 32.16 18.68 -6.48
CA ARG A 272 32.86 18.07 -7.62
C ARG A 272 32.82 16.54 -7.56
N LEU A 273 32.47 15.92 -8.68
CA LEU A 273 32.49 14.47 -8.89
C LEU A 273 33.57 14.18 -9.94
N ASP A 274 34.67 13.55 -9.54
CA ASP A 274 35.69 13.06 -10.48
C ASP A 274 35.55 11.53 -10.60
N VAL A 275 35.35 11.06 -11.83
CA VAL A 275 35.27 9.63 -12.17
C VAL A 275 36.50 9.29 -12.99
N HIS A 276 37.35 8.40 -12.48
CA HIS A 276 38.52 7.89 -13.19
C HIS A 276 38.26 6.45 -13.62
N GLY A 277 38.12 6.25 -14.93
CA GLY A 277 38.15 4.93 -15.56
C GLY A 277 39.46 4.75 -16.31
N ARG A 278 40.11 3.60 -16.16
CA ARG A 278 41.12 3.16 -17.14
C ARG A 278 40.40 2.34 -18.22
N SER A 279 39.91 3.03 -19.24
CA SER A 279 39.56 2.41 -20.51
C SER A 279 39.96 3.34 -21.64
N ASP A 280 40.68 2.78 -22.62
CA ASP A 280 41.45 3.50 -23.65
C ASP A 280 40.61 4.29 -24.68
N ARG A 281 39.34 4.61 -24.37
CA ARG A 281 38.37 5.11 -25.35
C ARG A 281 37.40 6.20 -24.88
N LEU A 282 37.40 6.61 -23.62
CA LEU A 282 36.41 7.59 -23.15
C LEU A 282 36.90 8.39 -21.94
N ASP A 283 37.02 9.71 -22.12
CA ASP A 283 37.26 10.67 -21.04
C ASP A 283 36.00 11.52 -20.84
N LEU A 284 35.55 11.67 -19.59
CA LEU A 284 34.42 12.50 -19.19
C LEU A 284 34.90 13.57 -18.21
N HIS A 285 34.61 14.84 -18.49
CA HIS A 285 34.87 15.95 -17.58
C HIS A 285 33.58 16.73 -17.32
N GLY A 286 33.25 16.92 -16.04
CA GLY A 286 32.13 17.76 -15.61
C GLY A 286 32.61 18.87 -14.67
N GLN A 287 32.29 20.11 -15.00
CA GLN A 287 32.48 21.27 -14.12
C GLN A 287 31.30 22.23 -14.28
N GLY A 288 30.41 22.28 -13.29
CA GLY A 288 29.16 23.09 -13.32
C GLY A 288 27.99 22.42 -14.06
N ASP A 289 27.03 23.22 -14.54
CA ASP A 289 25.76 22.80 -15.17
C ASP A 289 25.90 22.27 -16.63
N GLY A 290 27.08 21.77 -17.00
CA GLY A 290 27.35 21.28 -18.36
C GLY A 290 28.13 19.97 -18.35
N LEU A 291 27.68 19.00 -19.15
CA LEU A 291 28.36 17.73 -19.42
C LEU A 291 28.96 17.78 -20.84
N ALA A 292 30.26 17.54 -20.98
CA ALA A 292 30.91 17.37 -22.28
C ALA A 292 31.46 15.95 -22.43
N VAL A 293 31.22 15.34 -23.59
CA VAL A 293 31.70 13.99 -23.94
C VAL A 293 32.61 14.12 -25.15
N HIS A 294 33.81 13.56 -25.09
CA HIS A 294 34.74 13.51 -26.21
C HIS A 294 35.00 12.05 -26.61
N SER A 295 34.91 11.76 -27.91
CA SER A 295 35.23 10.44 -28.48
C SER A 295 36.36 10.59 -29.50
N ARG A 296 37.38 9.72 -29.44
CA ARG A 296 38.40 9.57 -30.48
C ARG A 296 38.05 8.38 -31.37
N SER A 297 37.06 8.55 -32.26
CA SER A 297 36.88 7.68 -33.43
C SER A 297 36.09 8.43 -34.50
N ASP A 298 36.58 8.39 -35.74
CA ASP A 298 36.02 9.06 -36.92
C ASP A 298 34.55 8.68 -37.16
N ARG A 299 33.61 9.47 -36.62
CA ARG A 299 32.36 10.00 -37.22
C ARG A 299 31.68 10.91 -36.17
N PRO A 300 31.63 12.25 -36.35
CA PRO A 300 30.73 13.11 -35.60
C PRO A 300 29.32 13.04 -36.24
N ASP A 301 28.20 13.22 -35.55
CA ASP A 301 27.74 14.53 -35.08
C ASP A 301 26.78 14.41 -33.88
N VAL A 302 26.90 15.36 -32.96
CA VAL A 302 25.88 15.70 -31.97
C VAL A 302 25.63 17.19 -32.07
N HIS A 303 24.37 17.60 -32.20
CA HIS A 303 23.95 18.92 -31.78
C HIS A 303 22.70 18.83 -30.89
N SER A 304 22.82 19.37 -29.67
CA SER A 304 21.68 19.91 -28.94
C SER A 304 22.09 21.31 -28.45
N ARG A 305 21.33 22.31 -28.88
CA ARG A 305 21.30 23.64 -28.29
C ARG A 305 19.84 23.99 -28.06
N SER A 306 19.55 24.49 -26.87
CA SER A 306 18.23 24.97 -26.48
C SER A 306 17.73 26.09 -27.41
N ASP A 307 16.40 26.16 -27.46
CA ASP A 307 15.51 27.23 -27.93
C ASP A 307 14.88 27.06 -29.32
N ARG A 308 13.58 26.76 -29.26
CA ARG A 308 12.55 26.52 -30.30
C ARG A 308 12.33 25.06 -30.71
N LEU A 309 11.16 24.55 -30.35
CA LEU A 309 10.53 23.37 -30.92
C LEU A 309 9.37 23.86 -31.78
N ASP A 310 9.61 24.01 -33.08
CA ASP A 310 8.57 24.27 -34.07
C ASP A 310 7.84 22.95 -34.37
N LEU A 311 6.54 22.91 -34.05
CA LEU A 311 5.64 21.83 -34.45
C LEU A 311 4.99 22.20 -35.79
N HIS A 312 5.30 21.46 -36.85
CA HIS A 312 4.56 21.57 -38.11
C HIS A 312 3.16 20.95 -37.98
N GLY A 313 2.16 21.81 -38.09
CA GLY A 313 0.77 21.40 -38.30
C GLY A 313 0.54 20.91 -39.72
N ARG A 314 -0.09 19.74 -39.83
CA ARG A 314 -0.97 19.42 -40.96
C ARG A 314 -2.33 19.09 -40.38
N GLY A 315 -3.25 20.03 -40.51
CA GLY A 315 -4.64 19.79 -40.17
C GLY A 315 -5.25 18.75 -41.10
N ASP A 316 -6.12 17.91 -40.56
CA ASP A 316 -7.42 17.75 -41.17
C ASP A 316 -8.51 17.36 -40.15
N ARG A 317 -9.61 18.11 -40.26
CA ARG A 317 -11.00 17.81 -39.89
C ARG A 317 -11.38 17.42 -38.46
N SER A 318 -11.99 18.42 -37.83
CA SER A 318 -12.97 18.38 -36.76
C SER A 318 -14.05 17.30 -36.89
N HIS A 319 -14.09 16.38 -35.92
CA HIS A 319 -15.34 15.90 -35.35
C HIS A 319 -15.26 15.98 -33.83
N GLY A 320 -16.20 16.72 -33.24
CA GLY A 320 -16.37 16.80 -31.79
C GLY A 320 -16.88 15.48 -31.27
N GLU A 321 -15.96 14.68 -30.72
CA GLU A 321 -16.29 13.53 -29.90
C GLU A 321 -15.91 13.88 -28.46
N ALA A 322 -16.93 13.96 -27.60
CA ALA A 322 -16.73 14.21 -26.18
C ALA A 322 -15.78 13.15 -25.62
N ALA A 323 -14.64 13.58 -25.09
CA ALA A 323 -13.64 12.70 -24.50
C ALA A 323 -14.30 11.79 -23.46
N ALA A 324 -14.43 10.51 -23.80
CA ALA A 324 -14.75 9.47 -22.84
C ALA A 324 -13.71 9.53 -21.70
N PRO A 325 -14.10 9.28 -20.44
CA PRO A 325 -13.16 9.29 -19.33
C PRO A 325 -12.02 8.32 -19.64
N HIS A 326 -10.79 8.83 -19.69
CA HIS A 326 -9.59 8.02 -19.86
C HIS A 326 -9.63 6.91 -18.78
N PRO A 327 -9.55 5.62 -19.14
CA PRO A 327 -9.44 4.57 -18.14
C PRO A 327 -8.16 4.84 -17.34
N ALA A 328 -8.31 5.01 -16.03
CA ALA A 328 -7.17 5.23 -15.14
C ALA A 328 -6.14 4.13 -15.40
N THR A 329 -4.90 4.54 -15.71
CA THR A 329 -3.80 3.59 -15.90
C THR A 329 -3.68 2.76 -14.62
N PRO A 330 -3.68 1.41 -14.69
CA PRO A 330 -3.57 0.58 -13.49
C PRO A 330 -2.30 0.95 -12.73
N LEU A 331 -2.44 1.16 -11.41
CA LEU A 331 -1.30 1.47 -10.55
C LEU A 331 -0.20 0.39 -10.70
N PRO A 332 1.08 0.77 -10.70
CA PRO A 332 2.18 -0.19 -10.68
C PRO A 332 1.99 -1.24 -9.57
N ALA A 333 2.38 -2.49 -9.82
CA ALA A 333 2.12 -3.61 -8.89
C ALA A 333 2.60 -3.34 -7.46
N ALA A 334 3.75 -2.68 -7.30
CA ALA A 334 4.27 -2.27 -5.99
C ALA A 334 3.35 -1.26 -5.27
N ALA A 335 2.82 -0.27 -5.99
CA ALA A 335 1.91 0.72 -5.41
C ALA A 335 0.60 0.08 -4.94
N ARG A 336 0.03 -0.85 -5.73
CA ARG A 336 -1.16 -1.63 -5.34
C ARG A 336 -0.93 -2.42 -4.05
N LEU A 337 0.23 -3.06 -3.92
CA LEU A 337 0.57 -3.79 -2.71
C LEU A 337 0.71 -2.85 -1.50
N VAL A 338 1.45 -1.76 -1.65
CA VAL A 338 1.61 -0.75 -0.59
C VAL A 338 0.25 -0.21 -0.13
N ASP A 339 -0.64 0.14 -1.06
CA ASP A 339 -1.97 0.65 -0.71
C ASP A 339 -2.79 -0.41 0.03
N ALA A 340 -2.78 -1.67 -0.43
CA ALA A 340 -3.44 -2.77 0.27
C ALA A 340 -2.89 -2.96 1.70
N LEU A 341 -1.58 -2.85 1.91
CA LEU A 341 -0.98 -2.95 3.26
C LEU A 341 -1.32 -1.74 4.14
N ALA A 342 -1.40 -0.55 3.55
CA ALA A 342 -1.78 0.68 4.26
C ALA A 342 -3.24 0.65 4.73
N ASP A 343 -4.14 0.01 3.97
CA ASP A 343 -5.57 -0.08 4.28
C ASP A 343 -5.88 -1.08 5.42
N HIS A 344 -4.96 -2.00 5.71
CA HIS A 344 -5.18 -3.10 6.66
C HIS A 344 -5.71 -2.66 8.05
N PRO A 345 -5.15 -1.63 8.73
CA PRO A 345 -5.67 -1.20 10.03
C PRO A 345 -7.12 -0.72 9.98
N LEU A 346 -7.50 0.01 8.92
CA LEU A 346 -8.88 0.48 8.74
C LEU A 346 -9.84 -0.69 8.47
N VAL A 347 -9.40 -1.69 7.71
CA VAL A 347 -10.17 -2.91 7.48
C VAL A 347 -10.39 -3.67 8.78
N LEU A 348 -9.38 -3.83 9.63
CA LEU A 348 -9.50 -4.50 10.93
C LEU A 348 -10.51 -3.79 11.84
N LEU A 349 -10.39 -2.46 11.96
CA LEU A 349 -11.32 -1.66 12.74
C LEU A 349 -12.76 -1.76 12.20
N GLY A 350 -12.93 -1.68 10.88
CA GLY A 350 -14.22 -1.85 10.23
C GLY A 350 -14.81 -3.26 10.45
N ALA A 351 -14.01 -4.30 10.31
CA ALA A 351 -14.43 -5.68 10.54
C ALA A 351 -14.86 -5.91 12.00
N ALA A 352 -14.15 -5.31 12.96
CA ALA A 352 -14.50 -5.36 14.38
C ALA A 352 -15.82 -4.61 14.67
N ARG A 353 -15.94 -3.34 14.24
CA ARG A 353 -17.14 -2.52 14.46
C ARG A 353 -18.41 -3.14 13.88
N HIS A 354 -18.30 -3.74 12.70
CA HIS A 354 -19.43 -4.34 12.00
C HIS A 354 -19.61 -5.83 12.28
N ARG A 355 -18.74 -6.43 13.12
CA ARG A 355 -18.75 -7.86 13.45
C ARG A 355 -18.79 -8.72 12.17
N ALA A 356 -17.91 -8.37 11.23
CA ALA A 356 -17.92 -8.82 9.85
C ALA A 356 -16.54 -9.39 9.46
N PRO A 357 -16.21 -10.61 9.91
CA PRO A 357 -14.91 -11.24 9.62
C PRO A 357 -14.68 -11.51 8.13
N ASP A 358 -15.75 -11.59 7.33
CA ASP A 358 -15.71 -11.68 5.86
C ASP A 358 -14.98 -10.50 5.21
N ARG A 359 -14.98 -9.32 5.85
CA ARG A 359 -14.23 -8.16 5.36
C ARG A 359 -12.72 -8.37 5.48
N LEU A 360 -12.26 -8.99 6.56
CA LEU A 360 -10.85 -9.35 6.72
C LEU A 360 -10.46 -10.42 5.71
N ALA A 361 -11.24 -11.49 5.57
CA ALA A 361 -10.96 -12.56 4.60
C ALA A 361 -10.80 -12.02 3.17
N ARG A 362 -11.74 -11.20 2.69
CA ARG A 362 -11.66 -10.57 1.36
C ARG A 362 -10.49 -9.61 1.21
N HIS A 363 -10.11 -8.91 2.27
CA HIS A 363 -8.94 -8.04 2.23
C HIS A 363 -7.63 -8.83 2.15
N LEU A 364 -7.54 -10.00 2.79
CA LEU A 364 -6.37 -10.88 2.62
C LEU A 364 -6.26 -11.39 1.18
N GLU A 365 -7.37 -11.63 0.49
CA GLU A 365 -7.36 -11.92 -0.97
C GLU A 365 -6.75 -10.75 -1.75
N VAL A 366 -7.15 -9.50 -1.47
CA VAL A 366 -6.59 -8.29 -2.12
C VAL A 366 -5.08 -8.17 -1.88
N VAL A 367 -4.61 -8.39 -0.64
CA VAL A 367 -3.18 -8.34 -0.31
C VAL A 367 -2.43 -9.47 -1.04
N ALA A 368 -2.99 -10.67 -1.08
CA ALA A 368 -2.40 -11.82 -1.75
C ALA A 368 -2.25 -11.58 -3.26
N ASP A 369 -3.31 -11.14 -3.94
CA ASP A 369 -3.29 -10.82 -5.37
C ASP A 369 -2.27 -9.72 -5.69
N ALA A 370 -2.27 -8.63 -4.91
CA ALA A 370 -1.33 -7.53 -5.10
C ALA A 370 0.13 -8.01 -4.90
N PHE A 371 0.38 -8.86 -3.90
CA PHE A 371 1.69 -9.44 -3.65
C PHE A 371 2.13 -10.37 -4.77
N LEU A 372 1.26 -11.29 -5.22
CA LEU A 372 1.59 -12.25 -6.27
C LEU A 372 1.88 -11.53 -7.60
N GLY A 373 1.18 -10.43 -7.88
CA GLY A 373 1.48 -9.54 -9.00
C GLY A 373 2.81 -8.77 -8.87
N PHE A 374 3.34 -8.61 -7.67
CA PHE A 374 4.59 -7.89 -7.38
C PHE A 374 5.83 -8.81 -7.27
N GLN A 375 5.64 -10.05 -6.80
CA GLN A 375 6.71 -10.96 -6.34
C GLN A 375 7.88 -11.18 -7.32
N HIS A 376 7.60 -11.12 -8.62
CA HIS A 376 8.58 -11.42 -9.68
C HIS A 376 9.65 -10.33 -9.84
N THR A 377 9.49 -9.19 -9.15
CA THR A 377 10.41 -8.06 -9.18
C THR A 377 11.43 -8.06 -8.03
N VAL A 378 11.25 -8.97 -7.07
CA VAL A 378 11.92 -8.91 -5.76
C VAL A 378 13.38 -9.37 -5.81
N LEU A 379 13.64 -10.52 -6.43
CA LEU A 379 14.98 -11.10 -6.49
C LEU A 379 15.75 -10.63 -7.75
N PRO A 380 17.09 -10.52 -7.68
CA PRO A 380 17.93 -10.31 -8.86
C PRO A 380 17.72 -11.41 -9.90
N ARG A 381 17.90 -11.07 -11.19
CA ARG A 381 17.77 -12.02 -12.31
C ARG A 381 19.09 -12.20 -13.05
N GLY A 382 19.44 -13.44 -13.39
CA GLY A 382 20.68 -13.77 -14.09
C GLY A 382 21.89 -13.30 -13.29
N ASP A 383 22.78 -12.56 -13.93
CA ASP A 383 24.03 -12.07 -13.31
C ASP A 383 23.88 -10.77 -12.50
N GLN A 384 22.65 -10.31 -12.28
CA GLN A 384 22.40 -9.10 -11.49
C GLN A 384 22.85 -9.30 -10.03
N LYS A 385 23.69 -8.40 -9.53
CA LYS A 385 24.05 -8.35 -8.11
C LYS A 385 22.88 -7.81 -7.28
N PRO A 386 22.70 -8.26 -6.02
CA PRO A 386 21.77 -7.64 -5.08
C PRO A 386 22.04 -6.14 -4.93
N THR A 387 20.97 -5.33 -4.94
CA THR A 387 21.05 -3.85 -4.83
C THR A 387 20.14 -3.37 -3.71
N ALA A 388 20.25 -2.09 -3.34
CA ALA A 388 19.32 -1.46 -2.40
C ALA A 388 17.85 -1.59 -2.85
N ALA A 389 17.58 -1.56 -4.16
CA ALA A 389 16.24 -1.77 -4.70
C ALA A 389 15.71 -3.19 -4.43
N HIS A 390 16.57 -4.22 -4.58
CA HIS A 390 16.21 -5.59 -4.24
C HIS A 390 15.92 -5.75 -2.74
N ARG A 391 16.72 -5.11 -1.87
CA ARG A 391 16.48 -5.10 -0.41
C ARG A 391 15.15 -4.44 -0.06
N SER A 392 14.85 -3.27 -0.63
CA SER A 392 13.56 -2.58 -0.42
C SER A 392 12.37 -3.40 -0.89
N ARG A 393 12.45 -4.06 -2.06
CA ARG A 393 11.39 -4.93 -2.56
C ARG A 393 11.20 -6.17 -1.70
N LEU A 394 12.29 -6.72 -1.16
CA LEU A 394 12.22 -7.84 -0.23
C LEU A 394 11.57 -7.44 1.10
N ALA A 395 11.86 -6.24 1.61
CA ALA A 395 11.20 -5.70 2.79
C ALA A 395 9.69 -5.54 2.58
N LEU A 396 9.27 -5.06 1.41
CA LEU A 396 7.84 -4.98 1.05
C LEU A 396 7.19 -6.38 0.95
N ALA A 397 7.89 -7.37 0.37
CA ALA A 397 7.43 -8.76 0.34
C ALA A 397 7.29 -9.36 1.76
N GLU A 398 8.22 -9.05 2.66
CA GLU A 398 8.16 -9.48 4.06
C GLU A 398 7.02 -8.82 4.83
N ALA A 399 6.79 -7.53 4.62
CA ALA A 399 5.64 -6.82 5.17
C ALA A 399 4.32 -7.45 4.71
N ALA A 400 4.20 -7.81 3.42
CA ALA A 400 3.03 -8.52 2.91
C ALA A 400 2.82 -9.88 3.59
N GLY A 401 3.87 -10.69 3.71
CA GLY A 401 3.82 -11.96 4.45
C GLY A 401 3.39 -11.77 5.91
N THR A 402 3.87 -10.72 6.56
CA THR A 402 3.52 -10.37 7.95
C THR A 402 2.03 -10.05 8.11
N VAL A 403 1.46 -9.23 7.22
CA VAL A 403 0.03 -8.90 7.21
C VAL A 403 -0.83 -10.14 6.95
N LEU A 404 -0.44 -10.97 5.98
CA LEU A 404 -1.15 -12.22 5.68
C LEU A 404 -1.17 -13.17 6.89
N ALA A 405 -0.03 -13.33 7.58
CA ALA A 405 0.08 -14.16 8.76
C ALA A 405 -0.79 -13.65 9.93
N GLY A 406 -0.73 -12.33 10.21
CA GLY A 406 -1.53 -11.69 11.25
C GLY A 406 -3.04 -11.82 10.99
N GLY A 407 -3.46 -11.58 9.75
CA GLY A 407 -4.87 -11.72 9.35
C GLY A 407 -5.40 -13.15 9.43
N LEU A 408 -4.64 -14.14 8.95
CA LEU A 408 -5.00 -15.55 9.09
C LEU A 408 -5.14 -15.95 10.56
N SER A 409 -4.22 -15.48 11.41
CA SER A 409 -4.27 -15.74 12.86
C SER A 409 -5.55 -15.21 13.51
N LEU A 410 -6.02 -14.00 13.13
CA LEU A 410 -7.28 -13.44 13.61
C LEU A 410 -8.53 -14.23 13.18
N LEU A 411 -8.45 -14.93 12.04
CA LEU A 411 -9.49 -15.87 11.59
C LEU A 411 -9.36 -17.27 12.23
N GLY A 412 -8.35 -17.48 13.09
CA GLY A 412 -8.03 -18.76 13.71
C GLY A 412 -7.48 -19.80 12.72
N ILE A 413 -6.82 -19.33 11.65
CA ILE A 413 -6.26 -20.15 10.57
C ILE A 413 -4.73 -20.09 10.66
N ARG A 414 -4.07 -21.23 10.49
CA ARG A 414 -2.60 -21.28 10.47
C ARG A 414 -2.04 -20.83 9.13
N ALA A 415 -1.10 -19.88 9.17
CA ALA A 415 -0.29 -19.52 8.02
C ALA A 415 0.77 -20.62 7.78
N PRO A 416 0.87 -21.22 6.59
CA PRO A 416 1.82 -22.30 6.34
C PRO A 416 3.23 -21.76 6.10
N GLU A 417 4.25 -22.49 6.57
CA GLU A 417 5.66 -22.19 6.29
C GLU A 417 6.04 -22.46 4.82
N HIS A 418 5.40 -23.50 4.24
CA HIS A 418 5.58 -23.99 2.87
C HIS A 418 4.26 -24.58 2.36
N LEU A 419 4.04 -24.51 1.04
CA LEU A 419 2.93 -25.14 0.33
C LEU A 419 3.43 -25.77 -0.96
#